data_AF-A0A9C9BU91-F1
#
_entry.id   AF-A0A9C9BU91-F1
#
_cell.length_a   1.000
_cell.length_b   1.000
_cell.length_c   1.000
_cell.angle_alpha   90.00
_cell.angle_beta   90.00
_cell.angle_gamma   90.00
#
_symmetry.space_group_name_H-M   'P 1'
#
loop_
_entity.id
_entity.type
_entity.pdbx_description
1 polymer ?
#
loop_
_entity_poly.entity_id
_entity_poly.type
_entity_poly.pdbx_seq_one_letter_code
_entity_poly.pdbx_strand_id
1 'polypeptide(L)'
;TPAPLPQTVTLPPPEWEKQDWNNCGPATLAMYLRYYGWEGDQFDISRLLKPAREDRNVNPEELVYFVRTRAGWLDAFYRVGGDLDTIKRLLAAGYPVMVEEAFYFDEPYWPKDDLWAAHYLLLTGYDETAREFTGQDSFHGPDQRTSYDALQEKWHPFNNLYLVVYPPEEEETIRTLLGKAWDEKASRQHALETAQAQTQSDPEDAFAWFNLGSNLVYFERYAEAAGAFDEARRIGLPQRMLRYQFTPFFAYFHSGRTEDLLALTAYALQRTPNSEEALLWHGWGLYRQGKTTQAIAHFRAALDANPNSPDAQYALDFVGAQK
;
A
#
# COMPACT_ATOMS: atom_id res chain seq x y z
N THR A 1 -12.72 -1.17 31.80
CA THR A 1 -11.64 -1.94 31.15
C THR A 1 -12.28 -2.72 30.02
N PRO A 2 -11.73 -2.72 28.80
CA PRO A 2 -12.23 -3.57 27.73
C PRO A 2 -12.24 -5.03 28.19
N ALA A 3 -13.17 -5.84 27.68
CA ALA A 3 -13.15 -7.27 27.92
C ALA A 3 -11.82 -7.87 27.42
N PRO A 4 -11.23 -8.85 28.13
CA PRO A 4 -10.03 -9.52 27.65
C PRO A 4 -10.32 -10.20 26.30
N LEU A 5 -9.39 -10.08 25.36
CA LEU A 5 -9.48 -10.75 24.07
C LEU A 5 -9.47 -12.28 24.25
N PRO A 6 -10.20 -13.04 23.42
CA PRO A 6 -10.09 -14.50 23.39
C PRO A 6 -8.65 -14.95 23.16
N GLN A 7 -8.27 -16.09 23.73
CA GLN A 7 -6.92 -16.66 23.57
C GLN A 7 -6.62 -17.09 22.13
N THR A 8 -7.64 -17.59 21.43
CA THR A 8 -7.55 -18.01 20.03
C THR A 8 -8.80 -17.54 19.30
N VAL A 9 -8.62 -17.06 18.08
CA VAL A 9 -9.70 -16.68 17.16
C VAL A 9 -9.45 -17.34 15.82
N THR A 10 -10.49 -17.90 15.22
CA THR A 10 -10.48 -18.44 13.87
C THR A 10 -11.80 -18.08 13.20
N LEU A 11 -11.74 -17.19 12.22
CA LEU A 11 -12.88 -16.86 11.38
C LEU A 11 -13.03 -17.91 10.27
N PRO A 12 -14.26 -18.15 9.77
CA PRO A 12 -14.46 -19.02 8.61
C PRO A 12 -13.59 -18.55 7.44
N PRO A 13 -12.69 -19.40 6.90
CA PRO A 13 -11.85 -18.99 5.79
C PRO A 13 -12.72 -18.83 4.53
N PRO A 14 -12.53 -17.76 3.75
CA PRO A 14 -13.17 -17.64 2.44
C PRO A 14 -12.64 -18.71 1.48
N GLU A 15 -13.33 -18.92 0.35
CA GLU A 15 -12.78 -19.74 -0.74
C GLU A 15 -11.47 -19.12 -1.24
N TRP A 16 -10.39 -19.90 -1.11
CA TRP A 16 -9.04 -19.46 -1.43
C TRP A 16 -8.83 -19.34 -2.94
N GLU A 17 -8.05 -18.33 -3.34
CA GLU A 17 -7.74 -18.07 -4.74
C GLU A 17 -6.24 -17.83 -4.95
N LYS A 18 -5.66 -18.61 -5.87
CA LYS A 18 -4.30 -18.39 -6.36
C LYS A 18 -4.27 -17.10 -7.18
N GLN A 19 -3.37 -16.17 -6.85
CA GLN A 19 -3.18 -14.99 -7.68
C GLN A 19 -2.61 -15.33 -9.07
N ASP A 20 -3.07 -14.58 -10.06
CA ASP A 20 -2.38 -14.43 -11.36
C ASP A 20 -1.19 -13.45 -11.23
N TRP A 21 -0.46 -13.28 -12.32
CA TRP A 21 0.73 -12.45 -12.39
C TRP A 21 0.49 -11.01 -11.91
N ASN A 22 1.28 -10.59 -10.90
CA ASN A 22 1.18 -9.31 -10.20
C ASN A 22 -0.21 -8.99 -9.63
N ASN A 23 -1.02 -10.00 -9.29
CA ASN A 23 -2.43 -9.80 -8.93
C ASN A 23 -2.75 -10.05 -7.45
N CYS A 24 -1.76 -9.90 -6.55
CA CYS A 24 -1.93 -10.14 -5.12
C CYS A 24 -3.06 -9.30 -4.51
N GLY A 25 -3.10 -7.99 -4.77
CA GLY A 25 -4.17 -7.10 -4.27
C GLY A 25 -5.56 -7.57 -4.69
N PRO A 26 -5.85 -7.73 -5.99
CA PRO A 26 -7.14 -8.24 -6.46
C PRO A 26 -7.49 -9.64 -5.96
N ALA A 27 -6.55 -10.57 -5.91
CA ALA A 27 -6.81 -11.94 -5.42
C ALA A 27 -7.12 -11.96 -3.91
N THR A 28 -6.35 -11.24 -3.12
CA THR A 28 -6.58 -11.13 -1.67
C THR A 28 -7.88 -10.38 -1.38
N LEU A 29 -8.23 -9.35 -2.17
CA LEU A 29 -9.52 -8.67 -2.04
C LEU A 29 -10.69 -9.57 -2.46
N ALA A 30 -10.55 -10.40 -3.48
CA ALA A 30 -11.58 -11.37 -3.86
C ALA A 30 -11.89 -12.35 -2.71
N MET A 31 -10.84 -12.92 -2.09
CA MET A 31 -10.99 -13.74 -0.88
C MET A 31 -11.69 -12.95 0.24
N TYR A 32 -11.31 -11.69 0.46
CA TYR A 32 -11.92 -10.85 1.49
C TYR A 32 -13.40 -10.56 1.22
N LEU A 33 -13.79 -10.30 -0.03
CA LEU A 33 -15.18 -10.07 -0.40
C LEU A 33 -16.03 -11.36 -0.34
N ARG A 34 -15.43 -12.53 -0.64
CA ARG A 34 -16.10 -13.83 -0.48
C ARG A 34 -16.45 -14.15 0.97
N TYR A 35 -15.67 -13.65 1.94
CA TYR A 35 -16.03 -13.72 3.35
C TYR A 35 -17.41 -13.09 3.62
N TYR A 36 -17.75 -12.03 2.88
CA TYR A 36 -19.04 -11.34 2.93
C TYR A 36 -20.04 -11.82 1.86
N GLY A 37 -19.82 -12.99 1.26
CA GLY A 37 -20.76 -13.60 0.32
C GLY A 37 -20.71 -13.06 -1.11
N TRP A 38 -19.65 -12.35 -1.52
CA TRP A 38 -19.45 -11.97 -2.91
C TRP A 38 -19.13 -13.19 -3.79
N GLU A 39 -19.69 -13.27 -5.01
CA GLU A 39 -19.54 -14.43 -5.92
C GLU A 39 -18.58 -14.17 -7.11
N GLY A 40 -17.70 -13.16 -7.02
CA GLY A 40 -16.74 -12.83 -8.08
C GLY A 40 -15.32 -13.38 -7.85
N ASP A 41 -14.39 -12.95 -8.70
CA ASP A 41 -12.98 -13.36 -8.66
C ASP A 41 -11.98 -12.20 -8.81
N GLN A 42 -10.68 -12.53 -8.76
CA GLN A 42 -9.62 -11.54 -8.91
C GLN A 42 -9.65 -10.81 -10.26
N PHE A 43 -10.25 -11.40 -11.30
CA PHE A 43 -10.32 -10.82 -12.65
C PHE A 43 -11.47 -9.82 -12.78
N ASP A 44 -12.54 -9.99 -12.02
CA ASP A 44 -13.57 -8.96 -11.89
C ASP A 44 -13.04 -7.69 -11.24
N ILE A 45 -12.14 -7.84 -10.26
CA ILE A 45 -11.45 -6.72 -9.62
C ILE A 45 -10.40 -6.13 -10.56
N SER A 46 -9.49 -6.95 -11.09
CA SER A 46 -8.36 -6.47 -11.90
C SER A 46 -8.80 -5.86 -13.23
N ARG A 47 -9.94 -6.26 -13.80
CA ARG A 47 -10.50 -5.60 -15.01
C ARG A 47 -10.78 -4.11 -14.81
N LEU A 48 -11.10 -3.69 -13.58
CA LEU A 48 -11.30 -2.28 -13.25
C LEU A 48 -10.00 -1.61 -12.83
N LEU A 49 -9.26 -2.24 -11.91
CA LEU A 49 -8.10 -1.60 -11.25
C LEU A 49 -6.81 -1.73 -12.05
N LYS A 50 -6.70 -2.75 -12.92
CA LYS A 50 -5.51 -3.08 -13.71
C LYS A 50 -5.87 -3.20 -15.19
N PRO A 51 -6.28 -2.11 -15.85
CA PRO A 51 -6.68 -2.17 -17.27
C PRO A 51 -5.55 -2.64 -18.19
N ALA A 52 -4.28 -2.44 -17.78
CA ALA A 52 -3.12 -3.10 -18.38
C ALA A 52 -2.66 -4.28 -17.52
N ARG A 53 -2.49 -5.46 -18.12
CA ARG A 53 -2.07 -6.68 -17.41
C ARG A 53 -0.66 -6.55 -16.83
N GLU A 54 0.17 -5.71 -17.45
CA GLU A 54 1.54 -5.40 -17.06
C GLU A 54 1.65 -4.43 -15.88
N ASP A 55 0.53 -3.86 -15.43
CA ASP A 55 0.50 -3.11 -14.18
C ASP A 55 0.94 -4.04 -13.04
N ARG A 56 1.89 -3.56 -12.24
CA ARG A 56 2.55 -4.36 -11.21
C ARG A 56 2.08 -4.05 -9.79
N ASN A 57 1.19 -3.08 -9.63
CA ASN A 57 0.71 -2.64 -8.34
C ASN A 57 -0.80 -2.38 -8.38
N VAL A 58 -1.46 -2.51 -7.23
CA VAL A 58 -2.80 -1.96 -6.99
C VAL A 58 -2.75 -1.35 -5.60
N ASN A 59 -2.94 -0.04 -5.54
CA ASN A 59 -2.83 0.72 -4.31
C ASN A 59 -4.03 0.43 -3.38
N PRO A 60 -3.87 0.56 -2.06
CA PRO A 60 -4.95 0.39 -1.09
C PRO A 60 -6.19 1.27 -1.39
N GLU A 61 -5.99 2.50 -1.89
CA GLU A 61 -7.05 3.41 -2.31
C GLU A 61 -7.92 2.81 -3.43
N GLU A 62 -7.28 2.12 -4.38
CA GLU A 62 -7.95 1.50 -5.53
C GLU A 62 -8.76 0.27 -5.09
N LEU A 63 -8.24 -0.51 -4.14
CA LEU A 63 -8.97 -1.60 -3.51
C LEU A 63 -10.20 -1.08 -2.76
N VAL A 64 -10.05 -0.03 -1.94
CA VAL A 64 -11.16 0.63 -1.25
C VAL A 64 -12.18 1.19 -2.25
N TYR A 65 -11.73 1.81 -3.33
CA TYR A 65 -12.60 2.31 -4.40
C TYR A 65 -13.41 1.17 -5.04
N PHE A 66 -12.80 0.01 -5.31
CA PHE A 66 -13.53 -1.14 -5.82
C PHE A 66 -14.63 -1.57 -4.85
N VAL A 67 -14.33 -1.73 -3.56
CA VAL A 67 -15.35 -2.12 -2.57
C VAL A 67 -16.53 -1.15 -2.60
N ARG A 68 -16.25 0.15 -2.48
CA ARG A 68 -17.29 1.19 -2.41
C ARG A 68 -18.13 1.35 -3.69
N THR A 69 -17.59 0.95 -4.85
CA THR A 69 -18.26 1.18 -6.14
C THR A 69 -18.77 -0.08 -6.85
N ARG A 70 -18.33 -1.27 -6.42
CA ARG A 70 -18.65 -2.57 -7.03
C ARG A 70 -19.21 -3.58 -6.02
N ALA A 71 -18.88 -3.44 -4.74
CA ALA A 71 -19.46 -4.21 -3.64
C ALA A 71 -20.25 -3.26 -2.71
N GLY A 72 -21.14 -2.43 -3.28
CA GLY A 72 -21.75 -1.29 -2.57
C GLY A 72 -22.68 -1.60 -1.39
N TRP A 73 -22.82 -2.88 -1.01
CA TRP A 73 -23.40 -3.29 0.29
C TRP A 73 -22.35 -3.37 1.41
N LEU A 74 -21.09 -3.09 1.10
CA LEU A 74 -19.96 -2.99 2.01
C LEU A 74 -19.36 -1.58 1.94
N ASP A 75 -18.72 -1.17 3.03
CA ASP A 75 -17.81 -0.04 3.06
C ASP A 75 -16.39 -0.56 3.36
N ALA A 76 -15.39 0.26 3.05
CA ALA A 76 -14.00 -0.03 3.32
C ALA A 76 -13.19 1.23 3.58
N PHE A 77 -12.13 1.08 4.36
CA PHE A 77 -11.08 2.07 4.47
C PHE A 77 -9.75 1.37 4.73
N TYR A 78 -8.66 2.10 4.54
CA TYR A 78 -7.36 1.68 5.04
C TYR A 78 -6.80 2.73 6.02
N ARG A 79 -5.86 2.31 6.86
CA ARG A 79 -5.11 3.14 7.79
C ARG A 79 -3.67 2.68 7.84
N VAL A 80 -2.81 3.54 8.39
CA VAL A 80 -1.40 3.26 8.66
C VAL A 80 -1.10 3.49 10.14
N GLY A 81 0.01 2.96 10.63
CA GLY A 81 0.34 2.94 12.05
C GLY A 81 -0.51 1.94 12.82
N GLY A 82 -0.92 0.84 12.19
CA GLY A 82 -1.56 -0.26 12.88
C GLY A 82 -0.61 -0.95 13.86
N ASP A 83 -1.21 -1.67 14.82
CA ASP A 83 -0.51 -2.52 15.77
C ASP A 83 -1.22 -3.88 15.90
N LEU A 84 -0.52 -4.87 16.44
CA LEU A 84 -1.03 -6.23 16.56
C LEU A 84 -2.31 -6.32 17.41
N ASP A 85 -2.46 -5.43 18.39
CA ASP A 85 -3.60 -5.41 19.31
C ASP A 85 -4.88 -4.91 18.60
N THR A 86 -4.73 -3.94 17.70
CA THR A 86 -5.77 -3.46 16.79
C THR A 86 -6.22 -4.56 15.84
N ILE A 87 -5.28 -5.29 15.23
CA ILE A 87 -5.60 -6.42 14.37
C ILE A 87 -6.36 -7.51 15.15
N LYS A 88 -5.89 -7.88 16.34
CA LYS A 88 -6.55 -8.90 17.18
C LYS A 88 -7.94 -8.48 17.62
N ARG A 89 -8.16 -7.21 17.96
CA ARG A 89 -9.50 -6.67 18.29
C ARG A 89 -10.48 -6.84 17.14
N LEU A 90 -10.07 -6.48 15.92
CA LEU A 90 -10.89 -6.63 14.72
C LEU A 90 -11.22 -8.10 14.47
N LEU A 91 -10.20 -8.97 14.50
CA LEU A 91 -10.38 -10.42 14.32
C LEU A 91 -11.32 -11.01 15.38
N ALA A 92 -11.12 -10.68 16.65
CA ALA A 92 -11.96 -11.16 17.75
C ALA A 92 -13.43 -10.70 17.64
N ALA A 93 -13.67 -9.59 16.96
CA ALA A 93 -15.00 -9.06 16.68
C ALA A 93 -15.62 -9.61 15.38
N GLY A 94 -14.93 -10.50 14.66
CA GLY A 94 -15.47 -11.12 13.44
C GLY A 94 -15.02 -10.47 12.14
N TYR A 95 -14.09 -9.52 12.17
CA TYR A 95 -13.62 -8.81 10.99
C TYR A 95 -12.24 -9.33 10.56
N PRO A 96 -12.12 -10.04 9.42
CA PRO A 96 -10.83 -10.28 8.80
C PRO A 96 -10.13 -8.94 8.54
N VAL A 97 -8.81 -8.93 8.44
CA VAL A 97 -8.06 -7.71 8.15
C VAL A 97 -7.06 -7.98 7.07
N MET A 98 -7.09 -7.17 6.02
CA MET A 98 -6.08 -7.21 4.96
C MET A 98 -4.91 -6.31 5.36
N VAL A 99 -3.68 -6.81 5.26
CA VAL A 99 -2.46 -6.04 5.50
C VAL A 99 -1.59 -6.05 4.25
N GLU A 100 -0.81 -4.99 4.05
CA GLU A 100 0.25 -4.96 3.04
C GLU A 100 1.59 -5.22 3.72
N GLU A 101 2.33 -6.22 3.26
CA GLU A 101 3.55 -6.69 3.89
C GLU A 101 4.68 -6.93 2.88
N ALA A 102 5.91 -6.94 3.39
CA ALA A 102 7.09 -7.33 2.65
C ALA A 102 7.06 -8.82 2.37
N PHE A 103 7.32 -9.13 1.11
CA PHE A 103 7.35 -10.46 0.55
C PHE A 103 8.68 -10.67 -0.16
N TYR A 104 9.15 -11.91 -0.19
CA TYR A 104 10.38 -12.28 -0.87
C TYR A 104 10.09 -13.41 -1.84
N PHE A 105 10.42 -13.20 -3.12
CA PHE A 105 10.33 -14.25 -4.11
C PHE A 105 11.36 -15.36 -3.86
N ASP A 106 11.01 -16.58 -4.26
CA ASP A 106 11.92 -17.74 -4.17
C ASP A 106 13.11 -17.63 -5.13
N GLU A 107 12.94 -16.92 -6.26
CA GLU A 107 13.93 -16.82 -7.32
C GLU A 107 14.07 -15.38 -7.88
N PRO A 108 15.29 -14.99 -8.29
CA PRO A 108 15.55 -13.66 -8.84
C PRO A 108 15.03 -13.52 -10.28
N TYR A 109 14.48 -12.35 -10.60
CA TYR A 109 14.03 -12.01 -11.96
C TYR A 109 15.11 -11.32 -12.80
N TRP A 110 16.17 -10.81 -12.16
CA TRP A 110 17.31 -10.19 -12.82
C TRP A 110 18.60 -10.34 -11.99
N PRO A 111 19.80 -10.09 -12.57
CA PRO A 111 21.04 -10.16 -11.82
C PRO A 111 21.07 -9.21 -10.63
N LYS A 112 21.38 -9.75 -9.43
CA LYS A 112 21.39 -9.00 -8.15
C LYS A 112 20.02 -8.43 -7.75
N ASP A 113 18.95 -9.10 -8.15
CA ASP A 113 17.62 -8.88 -7.59
C ASP A 113 17.64 -9.15 -6.08
N ASP A 114 17.06 -8.25 -5.30
CA ASP A 114 16.96 -8.35 -3.84
C ASP A 114 15.72 -9.12 -3.37
N LEU A 115 14.93 -9.66 -4.31
CA LEU A 115 13.75 -10.52 -4.10
C LEU A 115 12.57 -9.84 -3.39
N TRP A 116 12.78 -8.66 -2.80
CA TRP A 116 11.79 -7.92 -2.04
C TRP A 116 10.66 -7.40 -2.95
N ALA A 117 9.44 -7.56 -2.48
CA ALA A 117 8.20 -7.06 -3.09
C ALA A 117 7.15 -6.73 -2.02
N ALA A 118 6.10 -6.00 -2.42
CA ALA A 118 4.88 -5.88 -1.63
C ALA A 118 3.97 -7.09 -1.89
N HIS A 119 3.20 -7.47 -0.89
CA HIS A 119 2.18 -8.50 -0.96
C HIS A 119 1.04 -8.19 -0.01
N TYR A 120 -0.17 -8.62 -0.35
CA TYR A 120 -1.33 -8.48 0.52
C TYR A 120 -1.66 -9.82 1.18
N LEU A 121 -1.77 -9.81 2.51
CA LEU A 121 -2.16 -10.95 3.31
C LEU A 121 -3.51 -10.69 3.98
N LEU A 122 -4.46 -11.61 3.87
CA LEU A 122 -5.75 -11.52 4.56
C LEU A 122 -5.69 -12.29 5.88
N LEU A 123 -5.60 -11.59 7.00
CA LEU A 123 -5.60 -12.20 8.33
C LEU A 123 -7.02 -12.64 8.70
N THR A 124 -7.17 -13.89 9.14
CA THR A 124 -8.46 -14.53 9.50
C THR A 124 -8.44 -15.17 10.89
N GLY A 125 -7.35 -15.06 11.64
CA GLY A 125 -7.29 -15.60 12.99
C GLY A 125 -5.98 -15.29 13.71
N TYR A 126 -5.93 -15.58 15.00
CA TYR A 126 -4.73 -15.50 15.81
C TYR A 126 -4.75 -16.52 16.95
N ASP A 127 -3.58 -16.84 17.49
CA ASP A 127 -3.41 -17.70 18.67
C ASP A 127 -2.36 -17.09 19.61
N GLU A 128 -2.79 -16.70 20.81
CA GLU A 128 -1.92 -16.09 21.82
C GLU A 128 -0.89 -17.05 22.41
N THR A 129 -1.16 -18.36 22.41
CA THR A 129 -0.22 -19.37 22.93
C THR A 129 0.89 -19.64 21.93
N ALA A 130 0.55 -19.78 20.64
CA ALA A 130 1.53 -19.91 19.57
C ALA A 130 2.23 -18.57 19.24
N ARG A 131 1.60 -17.44 19.58
CA ARG A 131 1.99 -16.09 19.15
C ARG A 131 2.00 -15.95 17.63
N GLU A 132 0.93 -16.39 16.99
CA GLU A 132 0.82 -16.45 15.53
C GLU A 132 -0.51 -15.88 15.03
N PHE A 133 -0.47 -15.27 13.84
CA PHE A 133 -1.66 -15.03 13.03
C PHE A 133 -1.85 -16.17 12.02
N THR A 134 -3.11 -16.39 11.64
CA THR A 134 -3.50 -17.18 10.46
C THR A 134 -3.89 -16.23 9.35
N GLY A 135 -3.33 -16.41 8.15
CA GLY A 135 -3.63 -15.58 6.99
C GLY A 135 -3.89 -16.39 5.72
N GLN A 136 -4.71 -15.85 4.83
CA GLN A 136 -4.95 -16.37 3.49
C GLN A 136 -4.00 -15.66 2.51
N ASP A 137 -3.02 -16.40 2.01
CA ASP A 137 -1.97 -15.88 1.13
C ASP A 137 -2.27 -16.32 -0.31
N SER A 138 -2.53 -15.37 -1.20
CA SER A 138 -2.86 -15.66 -2.61
C SER A 138 -1.69 -16.24 -3.40
N PHE A 139 -0.46 -16.14 -2.89
CA PHE A 139 0.74 -16.74 -3.48
C PHE A 139 1.05 -18.10 -2.85
N HIS A 140 1.12 -18.21 -1.52
CA HIS A 140 1.57 -19.44 -0.86
C HIS A 140 0.47 -20.47 -0.59
N GLY A 141 -0.78 -20.05 -0.40
CA GLY A 141 -1.87 -20.96 -0.05
C GLY A 141 -2.77 -20.45 1.08
N PRO A 142 -3.84 -21.19 1.40
CA PRO A 142 -4.70 -20.87 2.52
C PRO A 142 -4.02 -21.12 3.86
N ASP A 143 -4.57 -20.53 4.92
CA ASP A 143 -4.25 -20.81 6.33
C ASP A 143 -2.75 -20.78 6.70
N GLN A 144 -1.99 -19.88 6.08
CA GLN A 144 -0.58 -19.66 6.41
C GLN A 144 -0.45 -19.16 7.85
N ARG A 145 0.55 -19.67 8.56
CA ARG A 145 0.88 -19.25 9.92
C ARG A 145 2.07 -18.30 9.87
N THR A 146 1.96 -17.16 10.53
CA THR A 146 3.05 -16.20 10.69
C THR A 146 3.14 -15.76 12.13
N SER A 147 4.34 -15.74 12.70
CA SER A 147 4.50 -15.28 14.08
C SER A 147 4.22 -13.78 14.18
N TYR A 148 3.84 -13.31 15.36
CA TYR A 148 3.60 -11.89 15.63
C TYR A 148 4.80 -11.02 15.27
N ASP A 149 6.01 -11.50 15.57
CA ASP A 149 7.24 -10.76 15.31
C ASP A 149 7.58 -10.78 13.80
N ALA A 150 7.39 -11.92 13.13
CA ALA A 150 7.62 -12.04 11.69
C ALA A 150 6.63 -11.20 10.86
N LEU A 151 5.35 -11.17 11.26
CA LEU A 151 4.37 -10.27 10.65
C LEU A 151 4.80 -8.82 10.86
N GLN A 152 5.14 -8.43 12.10
CA GLN A 152 5.51 -7.05 12.39
C GLN A 152 6.74 -6.59 11.59
N GLU A 153 7.75 -7.45 11.42
CA GLU A 153 8.93 -7.17 10.60
C GLU A 153 8.55 -6.92 9.13
N LYS A 154 7.67 -7.75 8.55
CA LYS A 154 7.22 -7.60 7.16
C LYS A 154 6.22 -6.46 6.98
N TRP A 155 5.45 -6.13 8.00
CA TRP A 155 4.42 -5.09 7.96
C TRP A 155 5.01 -3.69 8.09
N HIS A 156 6.12 -3.56 8.83
CA HIS A 156 6.80 -2.29 9.07
C HIS A 156 7.21 -1.52 7.80
N PRO A 157 7.78 -2.15 6.75
CA PRO A 157 8.07 -1.50 5.46
C PRO A 157 6.91 -0.76 4.78
N PHE A 158 5.67 -1.10 5.14
CA PHE A 158 4.43 -0.53 4.58
C PHE A 158 3.71 0.33 5.62
N ASN A 159 4.45 0.95 6.55
CA ASN A 159 3.91 1.84 7.57
C ASN A 159 2.81 1.19 8.42
N ASN A 160 2.89 -0.12 8.63
CA ASN A 160 1.85 -0.92 9.28
C ASN A 160 0.45 -0.66 8.68
N LEU A 161 0.33 -0.73 7.35
CA LEU A 161 -0.92 -0.52 6.64
C LEU A 161 -1.90 -1.66 6.82
N TYR A 162 -3.14 -1.35 7.19
CA TYR A 162 -4.24 -2.30 7.22
C TYR A 162 -5.48 -1.75 6.54
N LEU A 163 -6.24 -2.64 5.91
CA LEU A 163 -7.50 -2.38 5.23
C LEU A 163 -8.61 -3.19 5.90
N VAL A 164 -9.73 -2.52 6.18
CA VAL A 164 -10.92 -3.11 6.78
C VAL A 164 -12.09 -2.94 5.83
N VAL A 165 -12.78 -4.05 5.54
CA VAL A 165 -14.04 -4.13 4.82
C VAL A 165 -15.12 -4.57 5.82
N TYR A 166 -16.29 -3.92 5.80
CA TYR A 166 -17.37 -4.19 6.75
C TYR A 166 -18.75 -3.79 6.16
N PRO A 167 -19.86 -4.37 6.65
CA PRO A 167 -21.21 -3.89 6.35
C PRO A 167 -21.44 -2.49 6.95
N PRO A 168 -21.98 -1.50 6.20
CA PRO A 168 -22.14 -0.12 6.69
C PRO A 168 -22.90 0.03 8.01
N GLU A 169 -23.84 -0.87 8.30
CA GLU A 169 -24.58 -0.91 9.57
C GLU A 169 -23.70 -1.19 10.80
N GLU A 170 -22.48 -1.72 10.61
CA GLU A 170 -21.53 -2.05 11.68
C GLU A 170 -20.45 -0.97 11.88
N GLU A 171 -20.56 0.19 11.21
CA GLU A 171 -19.57 1.26 11.29
C GLU A 171 -19.27 1.70 12.73
N GLU A 172 -20.30 1.83 13.58
CA GLU A 172 -20.12 2.23 14.98
C GLU A 172 -19.35 1.17 15.79
N THR A 173 -19.50 -0.12 15.44
CA THR A 173 -18.71 -1.21 16.02
C THR A 173 -17.25 -1.05 15.63
N ILE A 174 -16.96 -0.87 14.34
CA ILE A 174 -15.59 -0.67 13.84
C ILE A 174 -14.95 0.58 14.48
N ARG A 175 -15.69 1.69 14.55
CA ARG A 175 -15.27 2.93 15.20
C ARG A 175 -14.92 2.71 16.67
N THR A 176 -15.74 1.93 17.39
CA THR A 176 -15.50 1.59 18.79
C THR A 176 -14.24 0.72 18.96
N LEU A 177 -14.03 -0.26 18.07
CA LEU A 177 -12.86 -1.15 18.09
C LEU A 177 -11.55 -0.40 17.81
N LEU A 178 -11.57 0.55 16.88
CA LEU A 178 -10.40 1.34 16.50
C LEU A 178 -10.14 2.53 17.42
N GLY A 179 -11.16 3.03 18.12
CA GLY A 179 -11.06 4.21 18.96
C GLY A 179 -10.51 5.40 18.18
N LYS A 180 -9.36 5.94 18.60
CA LYS A 180 -8.72 7.08 17.90
C LYS A 180 -8.25 6.73 16.49
N ALA A 181 -7.86 5.48 16.23
CA ALA A 181 -7.37 5.05 14.91
C ALA A 181 -8.47 5.06 13.83
N TRP A 182 -9.75 5.18 14.23
CA TRP A 182 -10.85 5.44 13.30
C TRP A 182 -10.63 6.74 12.52
N ASP A 183 -10.18 7.80 13.18
CA ASP A 183 -9.88 9.07 12.52
C ASP A 183 -8.54 8.95 11.76
N GLU A 184 -8.58 9.18 10.46
CA GLU A 184 -7.41 9.03 9.58
C GLU A 184 -6.26 9.94 10.00
N LYS A 185 -6.57 11.19 10.36
CA LYS A 185 -5.58 12.17 10.79
C LYS A 185 -4.93 11.75 12.11
N ALA A 186 -5.70 11.22 13.05
CA ALA A 186 -5.18 10.69 14.31
C ALA A 186 -4.32 9.43 14.08
N SER A 187 -4.73 8.53 13.18
CA SER A 187 -3.93 7.36 12.79
C SER A 187 -2.60 7.77 12.15
N ARG A 188 -2.61 8.73 11.23
CA ARG A 188 -1.42 9.30 10.59
C ARG A 188 -0.51 10.03 11.58
N GLN A 189 -1.10 10.75 12.55
CA GLN A 189 -0.34 11.41 13.61
C GLN A 189 0.36 10.39 14.51
N HIS A 190 -0.33 9.30 14.87
CA HIS A 190 0.27 8.20 15.61
C HIS A 190 1.41 7.55 14.80
N ALA A 191 1.19 7.24 13.52
CA ALA A 191 2.20 6.67 12.64
C ALA A 191 3.43 7.59 12.50
N LEU A 192 3.21 8.90 12.42
CA LEU A 192 4.28 9.91 12.39
C LEU A 192 5.15 9.86 13.65
N GLU A 193 4.51 9.89 14.82
CA GLU A 193 5.19 9.86 16.12
C GLU A 193 5.96 8.54 16.32
N THR A 194 5.35 7.42 15.93
CA THR A 194 5.98 6.09 15.97
C THR A 194 7.20 6.04 15.05
N ALA A 195 7.06 6.44 13.79
CA ALA A 195 8.18 6.47 12.85
C ALA A 195 9.31 7.41 13.33
N GLN A 196 8.97 8.58 13.88
CA GLN A 196 9.95 9.50 14.47
C GLN A 196 10.68 8.90 15.68
N ALA A 197 10.00 8.14 16.52
CA ALA A 197 10.64 7.43 17.63
C ALA A 197 11.55 6.31 17.11
N GLN A 198 11.12 5.58 16.08
CA GLN A 198 11.91 4.52 15.45
C GLN A 198 13.21 5.04 14.84
N THR A 199 13.18 6.16 14.11
CA THR A 199 14.41 6.76 13.55
C THR A 199 15.37 7.28 14.62
N GLN A 200 14.88 7.57 15.83
CA GLN A 200 15.73 7.93 16.98
C GLN A 200 16.33 6.69 17.68
N SER A 201 15.55 5.62 17.81
CA SER A 201 16.01 4.39 18.44
C SER A 201 16.93 3.55 17.56
N ASP A 202 16.65 3.54 16.25
CA ASP A 202 17.45 2.89 15.23
C ASP A 202 17.62 3.83 14.02
N PRO A 203 18.67 4.68 14.03
CA PRO A 203 18.92 5.61 12.94
C PRO A 203 19.28 4.94 11.61
N GLU A 204 19.59 3.64 11.58
CA GLU A 204 19.93 2.88 10.37
C GLU A 204 18.74 2.05 9.85
N ASP A 205 17.54 2.27 10.38
CA ASP A 205 16.30 1.70 9.82
C ASP A 205 15.78 2.55 8.65
N ALA A 206 16.08 2.10 7.43
CA ALA A 206 15.63 2.77 6.21
C ALA A 206 14.09 2.83 6.09
N PHE A 207 13.37 1.84 6.60
CA PHE A 207 11.91 1.79 6.54
C PHE A 207 11.28 2.76 7.53
N ALA A 208 11.84 2.92 8.74
CA ALA A 208 11.42 3.95 9.67
C ALA A 208 11.56 5.36 9.06
N TRP A 209 12.68 5.65 8.40
CA TRP A 209 12.88 6.92 7.69
C TRP A 209 11.90 7.10 6.52
N PHE A 210 11.63 6.03 5.77
CA PHE A 210 10.64 6.07 4.68
C PHE A 210 9.21 6.31 5.20
N ASN A 211 8.84 5.66 6.29
CA ASN A 211 7.54 5.84 6.96
C ASN A 211 7.40 7.25 7.54
N LEU A 212 8.47 7.78 8.15
CA LEU A 212 8.53 9.17 8.61
C LEU A 212 8.26 10.13 7.45
N GLY A 213 8.95 9.95 6.32
CA GLY A 213 8.73 10.74 5.10
C GLY A 213 7.28 10.65 4.60
N SER A 214 6.73 9.45 4.53
CA SER A 214 5.36 9.22 4.05
C SER A 214 4.29 9.87 4.95
N ASN A 215 4.46 9.82 6.27
CA ASN A 215 3.54 10.50 7.18
C ASN A 215 3.73 12.03 7.16
N LEU A 216 4.95 12.54 6.95
CA LEU A 216 5.19 13.97 6.76
C LEU A 216 4.55 14.51 5.48
N VAL A 217 4.52 13.73 4.39
CA VAL A 217 3.79 14.08 3.17
C VAL A 217 2.29 14.27 3.43
N TYR A 218 1.67 13.38 4.21
CA TYR A 218 0.25 13.52 4.59
C TYR A 218 -0.05 14.85 5.30
N PHE A 219 0.89 15.35 6.11
CA PHE A 219 0.79 16.65 6.79
C PHE A 219 1.38 17.81 5.99
N GLU A 220 1.65 17.62 4.69
CA GLU A 220 2.20 18.61 3.78
C GLU A 220 3.56 19.20 4.22
N ARG A 221 4.29 18.49 5.09
CA ARG A 221 5.64 18.87 5.57
C ARG A 221 6.70 18.41 4.58
N TYR A 222 6.56 18.83 3.32
CA TYR A 222 7.27 18.27 2.17
C TYR A 222 8.80 18.39 2.25
N ALA A 223 9.33 19.49 2.79
CA ALA A 223 10.77 19.66 2.93
C ALA A 223 11.38 18.68 3.94
N GLU A 224 10.69 18.46 5.06
CA GLU A 224 11.10 17.48 6.08
C GLU A 224 10.94 16.06 5.56
N ALA A 225 9.85 15.79 4.83
CA ALA A 225 9.63 14.50 4.17
C ALA A 225 10.76 14.17 3.19
N ALA A 226 11.17 15.13 2.36
CA ALA A 226 12.29 14.97 1.44
C ALA A 226 13.60 14.62 2.17
N GLY A 227 13.86 15.25 3.33
CA GLY A 227 15.01 14.90 4.17
C GLY A 227 14.94 13.48 4.72
N ALA A 228 13.76 13.03 5.17
CA ALA A 228 13.56 11.66 5.65
C ALA A 228 13.75 10.62 4.52
N PHE A 229 13.24 10.89 3.32
CA PHE A 229 13.44 10.02 2.16
C PHE A 229 14.90 9.99 1.69
N ASP A 230 15.63 11.09 1.78
CA ASP A 230 17.07 11.11 1.50
C ASP A 230 17.83 10.18 2.45
N GLU A 231 17.49 10.20 3.74
CA GLU A 231 18.13 9.35 4.73
C GLU A 231 17.79 7.87 4.51
N ALA A 232 16.53 7.54 4.25
CA ALA A 232 16.11 6.20 3.85
C ALA A 232 16.91 5.68 2.65
N ARG A 233 17.10 6.53 1.63
CA ARG A 233 17.88 6.19 0.43
C ARG A 233 19.38 6.09 0.69
N ARG A 234 19.93 6.90 1.60
CA ARG A 234 21.34 6.85 2.01
C ARG A 234 21.67 5.51 2.65
N ILE A 235 20.79 5.03 3.52
CA ILE A 235 20.92 3.74 4.21
C ILE A 235 20.74 2.59 3.20
N GLY A 236 19.70 2.69 2.36
CA GLY A 236 19.43 1.74 1.28
C GLY A 236 17.99 1.25 1.32
N LEU A 237 17.33 1.27 0.16
CA LEU A 237 15.95 0.79 0.00
C LEU A 237 15.91 -0.41 -0.95
N PRO A 238 14.89 -1.27 -0.80
CA PRO A 238 14.62 -2.31 -1.77
C PRO A 238 14.49 -1.78 -3.20
N GLN A 239 14.95 -2.55 -4.17
CA GLN A 239 15.00 -2.18 -5.58
C GLN A 239 13.62 -1.87 -6.16
N ARG A 240 12.59 -2.54 -5.63
CA ARG A 240 11.18 -2.35 -6.02
C ARG A 240 10.41 -1.39 -5.11
N MET A 241 11.04 -0.68 -4.19
CA MET A 241 10.31 0.18 -3.24
C MET A 241 9.35 1.16 -3.95
N LEU A 242 9.83 1.83 -4.99
CA LEU A 242 9.06 2.79 -5.80
C LEU A 242 8.14 2.15 -6.83
N ARG A 243 7.99 0.82 -6.83
CA ARG A 243 6.92 0.13 -7.56
C ARG A 243 5.61 0.17 -6.79
N TYR A 244 5.69 0.27 -5.46
CA TYR A 244 4.53 0.16 -4.56
C TYR A 244 4.32 1.45 -3.74
N GLN A 245 5.37 2.24 -3.50
CA GLN A 245 5.29 3.44 -2.68
C GLN A 245 5.86 4.68 -3.40
N PHE A 246 4.98 5.59 -3.78
CA PHE A 246 5.30 6.75 -4.65
C PHE A 246 5.38 8.10 -3.92
N THR A 247 5.12 8.11 -2.61
CA THR A 247 5.14 9.32 -1.74
C THR A 247 6.42 10.16 -1.82
N PRO A 248 7.63 9.61 -2.09
CA PRO A 248 8.82 10.44 -2.30
C PRO A 248 8.71 11.41 -3.49
N PHE A 249 7.96 11.05 -4.54
CA PHE A 249 7.79 11.92 -5.71
C PHE A 249 7.07 13.23 -5.34
N PHE A 250 6.01 13.12 -4.54
CA PHE A 250 5.28 14.27 -4.00
C PHE A 250 6.19 15.15 -3.15
N ALA A 251 6.95 14.56 -2.23
CA ALA A 251 7.86 15.30 -1.35
C ALA A 251 8.90 16.09 -2.15
N TYR A 252 9.58 15.47 -3.12
CA TYR A 252 10.58 16.15 -3.95
C TYR A 252 9.98 17.20 -4.88
N PHE A 253 8.80 16.94 -5.46
CA PHE A 253 8.09 17.94 -6.23
C PHE A 253 7.73 19.15 -5.37
N HIS A 254 6.97 18.98 -4.30
CA HIS A 254 6.48 20.11 -3.49
C HIS A 254 7.59 20.86 -2.74
N SER A 255 8.73 20.22 -2.44
CA SER A 255 9.91 20.88 -1.87
C SER A 255 10.81 21.60 -2.90
N GLY A 256 10.48 21.52 -4.20
CA GLY A 256 11.26 22.19 -5.25
C GLY A 256 12.49 21.43 -5.72
N ARG A 257 12.73 20.23 -5.20
CA ARG A 257 13.89 19.36 -5.51
C ARG A 257 13.69 18.60 -6.83
N THR A 258 13.64 19.38 -7.91
CA THR A 258 13.27 18.89 -9.25
C THR A 258 14.30 17.91 -9.81
N GLU A 259 15.58 18.14 -9.58
CA GLU A 259 16.67 17.25 -10.00
C GLU A 259 16.59 15.89 -9.29
N ASP A 260 16.30 15.89 -7.99
CA ASP A 260 16.15 14.66 -7.20
C ASP A 260 14.91 13.87 -7.62
N LEU A 261 13.79 14.57 -7.92
CA LEU A 261 12.59 13.96 -8.49
C LEU A 261 12.91 13.24 -9.82
N LEU A 262 13.61 13.92 -10.73
CA LEU A 262 13.97 13.35 -12.04
C LEU A 262 14.90 12.15 -11.90
N ALA A 263 15.88 12.22 -10.99
CA ALA A 263 16.77 11.10 -10.71
C ALA A 263 16.02 9.90 -10.10
N LEU A 264 15.10 10.17 -9.17
CA LEU A 264 14.34 9.13 -8.50
C LEU A 264 13.35 8.44 -9.45
N THR A 265 12.61 9.22 -10.24
CA THR A 265 11.67 8.69 -11.25
C THR A 265 12.41 7.96 -12.37
N ALA A 266 13.59 8.42 -12.80
CA ALA A 266 14.41 7.69 -13.76
C ALA A 266 14.85 6.31 -13.22
N TYR A 267 15.22 6.23 -11.94
CA TYR A 267 15.49 4.95 -11.29
C TYR A 267 14.25 4.06 -11.22
N ALA A 268 13.09 4.61 -10.84
CA ALA A 268 11.83 3.88 -10.80
C ALA A 268 11.46 3.30 -12.18
N LEU A 269 11.62 4.08 -13.25
CA LEU A 269 11.41 3.65 -14.63
C LEU A 269 12.43 2.63 -15.11
N GLN A 270 13.66 2.64 -14.59
CA GLN A 270 14.61 1.56 -14.85
C GLN A 270 14.15 0.21 -14.26
N ARG A 271 13.45 0.23 -13.12
CA ARG A 271 12.97 -0.96 -12.40
C ARG A 271 11.57 -1.40 -12.82
N THR A 272 10.75 -0.45 -13.25
CA THR A 272 9.36 -0.63 -13.67
C THR A 272 9.11 0.32 -14.86
N PRO A 273 9.50 -0.05 -16.09
CA PRO A 273 9.47 0.86 -17.26
C PRO A 273 8.09 1.43 -17.62
N ASN A 274 7.04 0.73 -17.24
CA ASN A 274 5.65 1.10 -17.47
C ASN A 274 4.91 1.53 -16.18
N SER A 275 5.62 1.96 -15.13
CA SER A 275 4.95 2.56 -13.97
C SER A 275 4.31 3.87 -14.40
N GLU A 276 2.98 3.92 -14.34
CA GLU A 276 2.20 5.10 -14.67
C GLU A 276 2.57 6.28 -13.76
N GLU A 277 2.70 6.02 -12.46
CA GLU A 277 3.08 7.02 -11.46
C GLU A 277 4.48 7.58 -11.74
N ALA A 278 5.46 6.72 -12.03
CA ALA A 278 6.81 7.17 -12.32
C ALA A 278 6.87 7.98 -13.63
N LEU A 279 6.11 7.59 -14.66
CA LEU A 279 5.99 8.35 -15.91
C LEU A 279 5.35 9.73 -15.68
N LEU A 280 4.24 9.77 -14.94
CA LEU A 280 3.54 10.98 -14.55
C LEU A 280 4.48 11.94 -13.80
N TRP A 281 5.13 11.45 -12.74
CA TRP A 281 6.00 12.28 -11.91
C TRP A 281 7.30 12.71 -12.61
N HIS A 282 7.83 11.88 -13.53
CA HIS A 282 8.94 12.29 -14.39
C HIS A 282 8.51 13.44 -15.32
N GLY A 283 7.31 13.35 -15.90
CA GLY A 283 6.71 14.41 -16.71
C GLY A 283 6.57 15.72 -15.93
N TRP A 284 6.09 15.67 -14.69
CA TRP A 284 6.01 16.84 -13.81
C TRP A 284 7.37 17.46 -13.49
N GLY A 285 8.40 16.63 -13.28
CA GLY A 285 9.79 17.10 -13.13
C GLY A 285 10.31 17.81 -14.39
N LEU A 286 10.06 17.24 -15.58
CA LEU A 286 10.46 17.84 -16.86
C LEU A 286 9.73 19.16 -17.11
N TYR A 287 8.44 19.23 -16.76
CA TYR A 287 7.65 20.45 -16.87
C TYR A 287 8.25 21.57 -16.02
N ARG A 288 8.65 21.29 -14.77
CA ARG A 288 9.33 22.27 -13.90
C ARG A 288 10.67 22.75 -14.45
N GLN A 289 11.38 21.93 -15.21
CA GLN A 289 12.59 22.34 -15.93
C GLN A 289 12.31 23.13 -17.22
N GLY A 290 11.05 23.44 -17.53
CA GLY A 290 10.65 24.11 -18.77
C GLY A 290 10.69 23.22 -20.01
N LYS A 291 10.85 21.90 -19.86
CA LYS A 291 10.92 20.93 -20.95
C LYS A 291 9.52 20.41 -21.32
N THR A 292 8.57 21.31 -21.58
CA THR A 292 7.14 21.00 -21.76
C THR A 292 6.87 19.92 -22.81
N THR A 293 7.55 19.94 -23.96
CA THR A 293 7.38 18.91 -25.01
C THR A 293 7.74 17.51 -24.51
N GLN A 294 8.79 17.38 -23.70
CA GLN A 294 9.20 16.09 -23.13
C GLN A 294 8.26 15.65 -22.01
N ALA A 295 7.74 16.61 -21.22
CA ALA A 295 6.73 16.36 -20.20
C ALA A 295 5.46 15.77 -20.81
N ILE A 296 4.94 16.38 -21.89
CA ILE A 296 3.77 15.88 -22.64
C ILE A 296 3.99 14.45 -23.12
N ALA A 297 5.19 14.11 -23.60
CA ALA A 297 5.51 12.76 -24.04
C ALA A 297 5.39 11.74 -22.89
N HIS A 298 5.84 12.10 -21.69
CA HIS A 298 5.75 11.24 -20.50
C HIS A 298 4.32 11.14 -19.98
N PHE A 299 3.54 12.22 -19.97
CA PHE A 299 2.13 12.16 -19.59
C PHE A 299 1.31 11.29 -20.56
N ARG A 300 1.62 11.33 -21.87
CA ARG A 300 1.01 10.41 -22.85
C ARG A 300 1.43 8.95 -22.59
N ALA A 301 2.70 8.70 -22.30
CA ALA A 301 3.16 7.36 -21.94
C ALA A 301 2.49 6.85 -20.64
N ALA A 302 2.22 7.72 -19.68
CA ALA A 302 1.47 7.39 -18.46
C ALA A 302 0.03 6.95 -18.81
N LEU A 303 -0.64 7.64 -19.75
CA LEU A 303 -1.94 7.20 -20.29
C LEU A 303 -1.86 5.92 -21.12
N ASP A 304 -0.76 5.68 -21.83
CA ASP A 304 -0.58 4.40 -22.55
C ASP A 304 -0.44 3.24 -21.55
N ALA A 305 0.19 3.48 -20.39
CA ALA A 305 0.30 2.51 -19.31
C ALA A 305 -1.03 2.30 -18.56
N ASN A 306 -1.77 3.37 -18.29
CA ASN A 306 -3.13 3.33 -17.74
C ASN A 306 -4.05 4.29 -18.50
N PRO A 307 -4.84 3.78 -19.46
CA PRO A 307 -5.76 4.61 -20.27
C PRO A 307 -6.83 5.34 -19.46
N ASN A 308 -7.04 4.95 -18.20
CA ASN A 308 -8.03 5.52 -17.31
C ASN A 308 -7.41 6.43 -16.23
N SER A 309 -6.11 6.76 -16.29
CA SER A 309 -5.46 7.62 -15.28
C SER A 309 -6.03 9.05 -15.34
N PRO A 310 -6.78 9.50 -14.30
CA PRO A 310 -7.27 10.87 -14.25
C PRO A 310 -6.12 11.87 -14.06
N ASP A 311 -5.05 11.49 -13.37
CA ASP A 311 -3.92 12.36 -13.07
C ASP A 311 -3.05 12.62 -14.31
N ALA A 312 -2.82 11.59 -15.14
CA ALA A 312 -2.13 11.76 -16.41
C ALA A 312 -2.95 12.60 -17.41
N GLN A 313 -4.27 12.41 -17.45
CA GLN A 313 -5.16 13.23 -18.25
C GLN A 313 -5.16 14.69 -17.77
N TYR A 314 -5.26 14.91 -16.45
CA TYR A 314 -5.16 16.24 -15.85
C TYR A 314 -3.84 16.93 -16.20
N ALA A 315 -2.72 16.21 -16.14
CA ALA A 315 -1.41 16.77 -16.46
C ALA A 315 -1.32 17.26 -17.92
N LEU A 316 -1.90 16.52 -18.88
CA LEU A 316 -1.99 16.94 -20.28
C LEU A 316 -2.87 18.18 -20.47
N ASP A 317 -4.04 18.18 -19.83
CA ASP A 317 -4.97 19.32 -19.91
C ASP A 317 -4.35 20.58 -19.30
N PHE A 318 -3.65 20.43 -18.18
CA PHE A 318 -2.94 21.52 -17.49
C PHE A 318 -1.86 22.16 -18.38
N VAL A 319 -1.08 21.36 -19.11
CA VAL A 319 -0.04 21.88 -20.01
C VAL A 319 -0.57 22.29 -21.39
N GLY A 320 -1.89 22.26 -21.60
CA GLY A 320 -2.54 22.68 -22.84
C GLY A 320 -2.36 21.71 -24.01
N ALA A 321 -2.05 20.44 -23.73
CA ALA A 321 -1.87 19.38 -24.72
C ALA A 321 -3.17 18.59 -24.92
N GLN A 322 -4.18 19.21 -25.52
CA GLN A 322 -5.38 18.47 -25.95
C GLN A 322 -5.08 17.58 -27.17
N LYS A 323 -5.89 16.52 -27.30
CA LYS A 323 -5.71 15.40 -28.25
C LYS A 323 -5.34 15.80 -29.67
#